data_AF-A0A8I0HAB5-F1
#
_entry.id   AF-A0A8I0HAB5-F1
#
_cell.length_a   1.000
_cell.length_b   1.000
_cell.length_c   1.000
_cell.angle_alpha   90.00
_cell.angle_beta   90.00
_cell.angle_gamma   90.00
#
_symmetry.space_group_name_H-M   'P 1'
#
loop_
_entity.id
_entity.type
_entity.pdbx_description
1 polymer ?
#
loop_
_entity_poly.entity_id
_entity_poly.type
_entity_poly.pdbx_seq_one_letter_code
_entity_poly.pdbx_strand_id
1 'polypeptide(L)'
;ENTRKPTGFGGRLMVAMMNIGHRALADWGLRFLPLAENADVLDCGCGGGANLRLMLKKCPTGKVCGIDYSPVSVEKSRKLNQTAVSAG
;
A
#
# COMPACT_ATOMS: atom_id res chain seq x y z
N GLU A 1 -0.36 17.31 -11.00
CA GLU A 1 0.53 17.62 -9.86
C GLU A 1 0.36 16.68 -8.67
N ASN A 2 -0.86 16.47 -8.14
CA ASN A 2 -1.06 15.57 -6.99
C ASN A 2 -0.67 14.10 -7.27
N THR A 3 -0.84 13.60 -8.50
CA THR A 3 -0.50 12.20 -8.89
C THR A 3 0.94 11.83 -8.60
N ARG A 4 1.86 12.80 -8.62
CA ARG A 4 3.25 12.63 -8.21
C ARG A 4 3.36 12.82 -6.70
N LYS A 5 2.99 13.99 -6.17
CA LYS A 5 3.10 14.35 -4.74
C LYS A 5 1.73 14.76 -4.19
N PRO A 6 0.95 13.85 -3.59
CA PRO A 6 -0.37 14.20 -3.09
C PRO A 6 -0.25 15.14 -1.90
N THR A 7 -0.97 16.27 -1.95
CA THR A 7 -0.98 17.28 -0.89
C THR A 7 -2.40 17.74 -0.58
N GLY A 8 -2.63 18.19 0.67
CA GLY A 8 -3.92 18.72 1.10
C GLY A 8 -5.08 17.74 0.98
N PHE A 9 -6.30 18.27 0.93
CA PHE A 9 -7.52 17.48 0.82
C PHE A 9 -7.65 16.78 -0.54
N GLY A 10 -7.34 17.49 -1.64
CA GLY A 10 -7.38 16.92 -2.99
C GLY A 10 -6.42 15.74 -3.16
N GLY A 11 -5.21 15.82 -2.62
CA GLY A 11 -4.26 14.71 -2.60
C GLY A 11 -4.76 13.50 -1.82
N ARG A 12 -5.40 13.72 -0.66
CA ARG A 12 -6.01 12.63 0.13
C ARG A 12 -7.13 11.92 -0.64
N LEU A 13 -8.02 12.67 -1.29
CA LEU A 13 -9.09 12.11 -2.11
C LEU A 13 -8.52 11.32 -3.30
N MET A 14 -7.54 11.89 -3.99
CA MET A 14 -6.88 11.24 -5.13
C MET A 14 -6.26 9.91 -4.73
N VAL A 15 -5.49 9.85 -3.63
CA VAL A 15 -4.89 8.59 -3.16
C VAL A 15 -5.96 7.54 -2.81
N ALA A 16 -7.08 7.96 -2.21
CA ALA A 16 -8.20 7.06 -1.96
C ALA A 16 -8.82 6.51 -3.26
N MET A 17 -8.96 7.35 -4.29
CA MET A 17 -9.45 6.93 -5.60
C MET A 17 -8.47 5.99 -6.30
N MET A 18 -7.15 6.20 -6.17
CA MET A 18 -6.14 5.30 -6.72
C MET A 18 -6.21 3.89 -6.13
N ASN A 19 -6.46 3.75 -4.82
CA ASN A 19 -6.65 2.44 -4.19
C ASN A 19 -7.82 1.66 -4.81
N ILE A 20 -8.82 2.35 -5.36
CA ILE A 20 -9.96 1.73 -6.04
C ILE A 20 -9.62 1.48 -7.52
N GLY A 21 -9.20 2.53 -8.24
CA GLY A 21 -8.97 2.49 -9.67
C GLY A 21 -7.83 1.57 -10.10
N HIS A 22 -6.82 1.37 -9.25
CA HIS A 22 -5.68 0.50 -9.56
C HIS A 22 -5.88 -0.95 -9.11
N ARG A 23 -6.99 -1.28 -8.45
CA ARG A 23 -7.18 -2.61 -7.85
C ARG A 23 -7.05 -3.74 -8.87
N ALA A 24 -7.74 -3.64 -10.01
CA ALA A 24 -7.70 -4.69 -11.03
C ALA A 24 -6.28 -4.88 -11.60
N LEU A 25 -5.53 -3.79 -11.78
CA LEU A 25 -4.15 -3.83 -12.25
C LEU A 25 -3.21 -4.45 -11.19
N ALA A 26 -3.36 -4.07 -9.92
CA ALA A 26 -2.59 -4.62 -8.82
C ALA A 26 -2.86 -6.12 -8.62
N ASP A 27 -4.13 -6.53 -8.63
CA ASP A 27 -4.54 -7.93 -8.54
C ASP A 27 -3.96 -8.73 -9.73
N TRP A 28 -4.00 -8.18 -10.95
CA TRP A 28 -3.39 -8.81 -12.12
C TRP A 28 -1.87 -8.98 -11.96
N GLY A 29 -1.16 -7.92 -11.56
CA GLY A 29 0.30 -7.92 -11.44
C GLY A 29 0.82 -8.83 -10.32
N LEU A 30 0.14 -8.85 -9.17
CA LEU A 30 0.51 -9.70 -8.03
C LEU A 30 0.38 -11.20 -8.31
N ARG A 31 -0.31 -11.63 -9.38
CA ARG A 31 -0.32 -13.04 -9.80
C ARG A 31 1.03 -13.51 -10.33
N PHE A 32 1.86 -12.59 -10.82
CA PHE A 32 3.19 -12.88 -11.33
C PHE A 32 4.29 -12.75 -10.27
N LEU A 33 3.92 -12.36 -9.04
CA LEU A 33 4.82 -12.25 -7.90
C LEU A 33 4.52 -13.38 -6.91
N PRO A 34 5.18 -14.54 -7.00
CA PRO A 34 5.03 -15.59 -6.01
C PRO A 34 5.64 -15.11 -4.69
N LEU A 35 4.80 -14.99 -3.66
CA LEU A 35 5.22 -14.62 -2.31
C LEU A 35 5.08 -15.84 -1.40
N ALA A 36 6.17 -16.20 -0.72
CA ALA A 36 6.11 -17.17 0.36
C ALA A 36 5.36 -16.58 1.57
N GLU A 37 4.72 -17.43 2.36
CA GLU A 37 3.94 -16.98 3.52
C GLU A 37 4.79 -16.23 4.57
N ASN A 38 6.09 -16.52 4.62
CA ASN A 38 7.08 -15.94 5.51
C ASN A 38 8.00 -14.92 4.83
N ALA A 39 7.65 -14.44 3.64
CA ALA A 39 8.51 -13.52 2.89
C ALA A 39 8.60 -12.13 3.54
N ASP A 40 9.79 -11.53 3.47
CA ASP A 40 10.00 -10.12 3.78
C ASP A 40 9.84 -9.29 2.50
N VAL A 41 8.94 -8.30 2.53
CA VAL A 41 8.50 -7.54 1.36
C VAL A 41 8.62 -6.04 1.62
N LEU A 42 9.16 -5.31 0.65
CA LEU A 42 9.22 -3.85 0.65
C LEU A 42 8.41 -3.28 -0.53
N ASP A 43 7.40 -2.46 -0.24
CA ASP A 43 6.64 -1.70 -1.23
C ASP A 43 7.24 -0.28 -1.38
N CYS A 44 7.99 -0.06 -2.46
CA CYS A 44 8.62 1.21 -2.79
C CYS A 44 7.63 2.15 -3.50
N GLY A 45 7.16 3.18 -2.80
CA GLY A 45 6.07 4.04 -3.27
C GLY A 45 4.71 3.46 -2.91
N CYS A 46 4.53 3.13 -1.62
CA CYS A 46 3.37 2.37 -1.14
C CYS A 46 2.02 3.09 -1.29
N GLY A 47 2.03 4.40 -1.60
CA GLY A 47 0.84 5.17 -1.91
C GLY A 47 -0.20 5.08 -0.79
N GLY A 48 -1.44 4.76 -1.15
CA GLY A 48 -2.53 4.59 -0.20
C GLY A 48 -2.52 3.26 0.58
N GLY A 49 -1.51 2.41 0.37
CA GLY A 49 -1.31 1.16 1.12
C GLY A 49 -2.20 -0.01 0.70
N ALA A 50 -2.90 0.05 -0.45
CA ALA A 50 -3.75 -1.05 -0.90
C ALA A 50 -2.96 -2.32 -1.22
N ASN A 51 -1.79 -2.18 -1.87
CA ASN A 51 -0.92 -3.31 -2.19
C ASN A 51 -0.34 -3.95 -0.93
N LEU A 52 0.11 -3.15 0.05
CA LEU A 52 0.52 -3.65 1.35
C LEU A 52 -0.54 -4.55 1.98
N ARG A 53 -1.82 -4.15 1.95
CA ARG A 53 -2.93 -4.95 2.49
C ARG A 53 -3.07 -6.31 1.80
N LEU A 54 -2.83 -6.37 0.49
CA LEU A 54 -2.87 -7.62 -0.26
C LEU A 54 -1.64 -8.49 0.06
N MET A 55 -0.46 -7.89 0.14
CA MET A 55 0.79 -8.60 0.46
C MET A 55 0.80 -9.12 1.90
N LEU A 56 0.28 -8.37 2.87
CA LEU A 56 0.10 -8.81 4.27
C LEU A 56 -0.78 -10.07 4.38
N LYS A 57 -1.79 -10.21 3.52
CA LYS A 57 -2.62 -11.43 3.48
C LYS A 57 -1.89 -12.62 2.86
N LYS A 58 -0.99 -12.37 1.91
CA LYS A 58 -0.18 -13.40 1.25
C LYS A 58 1.01 -13.84 2.10
N CYS A 59 1.51 -12.96 2.97
CA CYS A 59 2.67 -13.19 3.82
C CYS A 59 2.28 -13.14 5.31
N PRO A 60 1.41 -14.04 5.81
CA PRO A 60 0.88 -13.98 7.17
C PRO A 60 1.92 -14.15 8.27
N THR A 61 3.08 -14.74 7.97
CA THR A 61 4.18 -14.96 8.93
C THR A 61 5.44 -14.18 8.58
N GLY A 62 5.41 -13.43 7.47
CA GLY A 62 6.50 -12.58 7.01
C GLY A 62 6.31 -11.12 7.44
N LYS A 63 7.22 -10.26 6.97
CA LYS A 63 7.13 -8.80 7.20
C LYS A 63 6.83 -8.07 5.91
N VAL A 64 5.87 -7.13 5.95
CA VAL A 64 5.56 -6.27 4.81
C VAL A 64 5.72 -4.82 5.23
N CYS A 65 6.72 -4.15 4.67
CA CYS A 65 7.00 -2.75 4.91
C CYS A 65 6.67 -1.92 3.66
N GLY A 66 6.21 -0.68 3.87
CA GLY A 66 5.96 0.25 2.78
C GLY A 66 6.65 1.58 3.03
N ILE A 67 7.29 2.12 2.00
CA ILE A 67 7.90 3.45 2.02
C ILE A 67 7.24 4.33 0.98
N ASP A 68 7.04 5.60 1.32
CA ASP A 68 6.58 6.61 0.37
C ASP A 68 7.16 7.95 0.81
N TYR A 69 7.62 8.75 -0.14
CA TYR A 69 8.20 10.07 0.16
C TYR A 69 7.11 11.09 0.51
N SER A 70 5.85 10.82 0.16
CA SER A 70 4.71 11.67 0.44
C SER A 70 4.13 11.37 1.83
N PRO A 71 4.15 12.33 2.77
CA PRO A 71 3.53 12.15 4.09
C PRO A 71 2.03 11.81 4.00
N VAL A 72 1.33 12.35 2.99
CA VAL A 72 -0.10 12.08 2.76
C VAL A 72 -0.34 10.62 2.39
N SER A 73 0.53 10.06 1.54
CA SER A 73 0.48 8.63 1.19
C SER A 73 0.74 7.77 2.42
N VAL A 74 1.83 8.05 3.17
CA VAL A 74 2.18 7.31 4.38
C VAL A 74 1.05 7.37 5.41
N GLU A 75 0.47 8.55 5.66
CA GLU A 75 -0.65 8.71 6.60
C GLU A 75 -1.87 7.86 6.17
N LYS A 76 -2.22 7.90 4.88
CA LYS A 76 -3.35 7.11 4.35
C LYS A 76 -3.08 5.61 4.42
N SER A 77 -1.88 5.18 4.06
CA SER A 77 -1.42 3.79 4.13
C SER A 77 -1.45 3.25 5.56
N ARG A 78 -0.94 4.02 6.53
CA ARG A 78 -1.01 3.69 7.96
C ARG A 78 -2.44 3.57 8.45
N LYS A 79 -3.34 4.48 8.05
CA LYS A 79 -4.77 4.40 8.41
C LYS A 79 -5.45 3.16 7.81
N LEU A 80 -5.17 2.83 6.54
CA LEU A 80 -5.76 1.67 5.87
C LEU A 80 -5.30 0.34 6.49
N ASN A 81 -4.04 0.29 6.94
CA ASN A 81 -3.39 -0.90 7.48
C ASN A 81 -3.20 -0.81 9.00
N GLN A 82 -4.01 -0.01 9.70
CA GLN A 82 -3.80 0.33 11.11
C GLN A 82 -3.66 -0.91 11.99
N THR A 83 -4.52 -1.92 11.80
CA THR A 83 -4.46 -3.17 12.57
C THR A 83 -3.11 -3.87 12.44
N ALA A 84 -2.58 -3.98 11.22
CA ALA A 84 -1.28 -4.61 10.99
C ALA A 84 -0.15 -3.75 11.58
N VAL A 85 -0.17 -2.44 11.34
CA VAL A 85 0.82 -1.50 11.91
C VAL A 85 0.84 -1.54 13.44
N SER A 86 -0.31 -1.71 14.08
CA SER A 86 -0.42 -1.84 15.54
C SER A 86 0.05 -3.19 16.06
N ALA A 87 0.07 -4.23 15.23
CA ALA A 87 0.52 -5.58 15.60
C ALA A 87 2.05 -5.75 15.54
N GLY A 88 2.77 -4.85 14.87
CA GLY A 88 4.21 -4.92 14.63
C GLY A 88 4.57 -5.49 13.27
#